data_AF-A0A358QJG6-F1
#
_entry.id   AF-A0A358QJG6-F1
#
_cell.length_a   1.000
_cell.length_b   1.000
_cell.length_c   1.000
_cell.angle_alpha   90.00
_cell.angle_beta   90.00
_cell.angle_gamma   90.00
#
_symmetry.space_group_name_H-M   'P 1'
#
loop_
_entity.id
_entity.type
_entity.pdbx_description
1 polymer ?
#
loop_
_entity_poly.entity_id
_entity_poly.type
_entity_poly.pdbx_seq_one_letter_code
_entity_poly.pdbx_strand_id
1 'polypeptide(L)'
;MAESAGQPANPERLSPEELTRLQPGLARLMPEIANRLWRAVYAARAGNWRLARWQLSEMRKLFLLCAITRPKYGDDIGEYLHEEVEPLLAAVAAEDLASFELRVGEAVDSANELHRRWEKGFIVWKLPDQAPPDLDLTPR
;
A
#
# COMPACT_ATOMS: atom_id res chain seq x y z
N MET A 1 -12.45 35.53 37.76
CA MET A 1 -12.76 34.65 36.62
C MET A 1 -12.41 33.24 37.07
N ALA A 2 -13.43 32.41 37.34
CA ALA A 2 -13.20 31.06 37.86
C ALA A 2 -12.84 30.15 36.69
N GLU A 3 -11.65 29.55 36.76
CA GLU A 3 -11.29 28.41 35.92
C GLU A 3 -12.33 27.31 36.14
N SER A 4 -13.07 26.96 35.08
CA SER A 4 -13.87 25.75 35.08
C SER A 4 -12.90 24.58 35.21
N ALA A 5 -12.87 23.96 36.39
CA ALA A 5 -12.20 22.69 36.59
C ALA A 5 -12.82 21.69 35.60
N GLY A 6 -12.08 21.42 34.53
CA GLY A 6 -12.51 20.56 33.44
C GLY A 6 -12.95 19.20 33.97
N GLN A 7 -14.09 18.73 33.47
CA GLN A 7 -14.63 17.41 33.76
C GLN A 7 -13.52 16.34 33.68
N PRO A 8 -13.41 15.40 34.64
CA PRO A 8 -12.36 14.39 34.62
C PRO A 8 -12.35 13.69 33.27
N ALA A 9 -11.17 13.54 32.67
CA ALA A 9 -11.01 12.82 31.42
C ALA A 9 -11.67 11.45 31.57
N ASN A 10 -12.63 11.13 30.69
CA ASN A 10 -13.19 9.78 30.64
C ASN A 10 -11.99 8.81 30.49
N PRO A 11 -11.77 7.87 31.44
CA PRO A 11 -10.60 6.99 31.42
C PRO A 11 -10.54 6.09 30.17
N GLU A 12 -11.62 6.00 29.40
CA GLU A 12 -11.68 5.29 28.12
C GLU A 12 -11.33 6.16 26.90
N ARG A 13 -11.19 7.48 27.06
CA ARG A 13 -10.94 8.41 25.95
C ARG A 13 -9.47 8.74 25.84
N LEU A 14 -8.86 8.31 24.73
CA LEU A 14 -7.48 8.62 24.39
C LEU A 14 -7.32 10.08 23.95
N SER A 15 -6.18 10.70 24.28
CA SER A 15 -5.77 12.00 23.76
C SER A 15 -5.41 11.92 22.27
N PRO A 16 -5.39 13.04 21.53
CA PRO A 16 -4.89 13.07 20.15
C PRO A 16 -3.45 12.53 20.00
N GLU A 17 -2.58 12.79 20.96
CA GLU A 17 -1.21 12.27 20.99
C GLU A 17 -1.18 10.76 21.21
N GLU A 18 -2.07 10.23 22.06
CA GLU A 18 -2.24 8.79 22.26
C GLU A 18 -2.76 8.10 20.99
N LEU A 19 -3.78 8.68 20.35
CA LEU A 19 -4.30 8.19 19.07
C LEU A 19 -3.22 8.20 17.97
N THR A 20 -2.35 9.21 17.96
CA THR A 20 -1.22 9.30 17.04
C THR A 20 -0.20 8.20 17.30
N ARG A 21 0.14 7.93 18.57
CA ARG A 21 1.07 6.84 18.96
C ARG A 21 0.56 5.45 18.57
N LEU A 22 -0.75 5.26 18.51
CA LEU A 22 -1.36 4.00 18.09
C LEU A 22 -1.36 3.79 16.56
N GLN A 23 -1.14 4.85 15.76
CA GLN A 23 -1.19 4.71 14.31
C GLN A 23 -0.09 3.77 13.80
N PRO A 24 -0.43 2.82 12.91
CA PRO A 24 0.53 1.86 12.40
C PRO A 24 1.67 2.56 11.67
N GLY A 25 2.88 2.05 11.83
CA GLY A 25 4.01 2.47 10.99
C GLY A 25 3.96 1.77 9.64
N LEU A 26 4.75 2.29 8.68
CA LEU A 26 4.91 1.67 7.37
C LEU A 26 5.34 0.19 7.49
N ALA A 27 6.17 -0.17 8.47
CA ALA A 27 6.59 -1.56 8.67
C ALA A 27 5.42 -2.55 8.86
N ARG A 28 4.28 -2.10 9.39
CA ARG A 28 3.06 -2.91 9.51
C ARG A 28 2.26 -2.96 8.21
N LEU A 29 2.20 -1.85 7.47
CA LEU A 29 1.38 -1.71 6.26
C LEU A 29 2.07 -2.21 4.99
N MET A 30 3.40 -2.16 4.91
CA MET A 30 4.17 -2.59 3.73
C MET A 30 3.98 -4.08 3.37
N PRO A 31 3.91 -5.03 4.33
CA PRO A 31 3.53 -6.41 4.01
C PRO A 31 2.13 -6.54 3.41
N GLU A 32 1.17 -5.72 3.86
CA GLU A 32 -0.18 -5.72 3.30
C GLU A 32 -0.18 -5.21 1.87
N ILE A 33 0.54 -4.11 1.60
CA ILE A 33 0.77 -3.56 0.25
C ILE A 33 1.40 -4.62 -0.67
N ALA A 34 2.45 -5.30 -0.20
CA ALA A 34 3.12 -6.34 -0.96
C ALA A 34 2.16 -7.50 -1.32
N ASN A 35 1.34 -7.92 -0.36
CA ASN A 35 0.30 -8.94 -0.57
C ASN A 35 -0.76 -8.49 -1.58
N ARG A 36 -1.13 -7.21 -1.61
CA ARG A 36 -2.07 -6.69 -2.62
C ARG A 36 -1.49 -6.77 -4.02
N LEU A 37 -0.25 -6.32 -4.23
CA LEU A 37 0.39 -6.43 -5.54
C LEU A 37 0.52 -7.90 -5.97
N TRP A 38 0.96 -8.78 -5.06
CA TRP A 38 1.10 -10.21 -5.33
C TRP A 38 -0.20 -10.82 -5.86
N ARG A 39 -1.32 -10.56 -5.18
CA ARG A 39 -2.65 -11.03 -5.62
C ARG A 39 -3.09 -10.38 -6.93
N ALA A 40 -2.78 -9.10 -7.14
CA ALA A 40 -3.12 -8.41 -8.39
C ALA A 40 -2.42 -9.04 -9.60
N VAL A 41 -1.11 -9.34 -9.46
CA VAL A 41 -0.31 -9.98 -10.51
C VAL A 41 -0.90 -11.32 -10.92
N TYR A 42 -1.13 -12.20 -9.96
CA TYR A 42 -1.62 -13.54 -10.29
C TYR A 42 -3.10 -13.55 -10.70
N ALA A 43 -3.91 -12.60 -10.23
CA ALA A 43 -5.27 -12.40 -10.76
C ALA A 43 -5.24 -11.97 -12.23
N ALA A 44 -4.38 -11.01 -12.60
CA ALA A 44 -4.23 -10.57 -13.99
C ALA A 44 -3.73 -11.70 -14.91
N ARG A 45 -2.73 -12.48 -14.45
CA ARG A 45 -2.24 -13.67 -15.16
C ARG A 45 -3.32 -14.73 -15.39
N ALA A 46 -4.27 -14.85 -14.46
CA ALA A 46 -5.43 -15.73 -14.59
C ALA A 46 -6.59 -15.11 -15.40
N GLY A 47 -6.44 -13.90 -15.93
CA GLY A 47 -7.49 -13.16 -16.64
C GLY A 47 -8.59 -12.57 -15.74
N ASN A 48 -8.41 -12.59 -14.41
CA ASN A 48 -9.35 -12.01 -13.46
C ASN A 48 -9.06 -10.53 -13.23
N TRP A 49 -9.27 -9.72 -14.26
CA TRP A 49 -9.01 -8.28 -14.27
C TRP A 49 -9.81 -7.51 -13.21
N ARG A 50 -11.03 -7.96 -12.92
CA ARG A 50 -11.85 -7.38 -11.85
C ARG A 50 -11.17 -7.52 -10.49
N LEU A 51 -10.64 -8.70 -10.16
CA LEU A 51 -9.91 -8.93 -8.92
C LEU A 51 -8.58 -8.18 -8.91
N ALA A 52 -7.84 -8.19 -10.03
CA ALA A 52 -6.58 -7.46 -10.15
C ALA A 52 -6.78 -5.96 -9.86
N ARG A 53 -7.81 -5.34 -10.46
CA ARG A 53 -8.14 -3.93 -10.26
C ARG A 53 -8.52 -3.63 -8.83
N TRP A 54 -9.29 -4.52 -8.21
CA TRP A 54 -9.68 -4.36 -6.81
C TRP A 54 -8.46 -4.40 -5.88
N GLN A 55 -7.56 -5.37 -6.07
CA GLN A 55 -6.34 -5.47 -5.26
C GLN A 55 -5.45 -4.22 -5.39
N LEU A 56 -5.24 -3.71 -6.61
CA LEU A 56 -4.47 -2.47 -6.80
C LEU A 56 -5.17 -1.24 -6.21
N SER A 57 -6.50 -1.18 -6.27
CA SER A 57 -7.27 -0.09 -5.64
C SER A 57 -7.13 -0.09 -4.12
N GLU A 58 -7.15 -1.27 -3.49
CA GLU A 58 -6.89 -1.42 -2.06
C GLU A 58 -5.42 -1.12 -1.71
N MET A 59 -4.48 -1.51 -2.57
CA MET A 59 -3.07 -1.15 -2.43
C MET A 59 -2.89 0.38 -2.41
N ARG A 60 -3.51 1.10 -3.35
CA ARG A 60 -3.49 2.56 -3.40
C ARG A 60 -4.04 3.19 -2.12
N LYS A 61 -5.15 2.66 -1.58
CA LYS A 61 -5.72 3.14 -0.31
C LYS A 61 -4.75 2.95 0.88
N LEU A 62 -4.01 1.84 0.91
CA LEU A 62 -2.99 1.59 1.93
C LEU A 62 -1.83 2.59 1.82
N PHE A 63 -1.38 2.93 0.61
CA PHE A 63 -0.38 3.99 0.42
C PHE A 63 -0.90 5.36 0.88
N LEU A 64 -2.13 5.73 0.53
CA LEU A 64 -2.75 6.97 1.03
C LEU A 64 -2.83 7.00 2.56
N LEU A 65 -3.17 5.87 3.20
CA LEU A 65 -3.11 5.73 4.65
C LEU A 65 -1.68 5.90 5.20
N CYS A 66 -0.66 5.37 4.52
CA CYS A 66 0.74 5.56 4.89
C CYS A 66 1.15 7.04 4.85
N ALA A 67 0.74 7.78 3.81
CA ALA A 67 1.02 9.22 3.70
C ALA A 67 0.40 10.02 4.85
N ILE A 68 -0.81 9.67 5.29
CA ILE A 68 -1.48 10.32 6.43
C ILE A 68 -0.80 9.94 7.76
N THR A 69 -0.57 8.64 7.98
CA THR A 69 -0.07 8.14 9.26
C THR A 69 1.43 8.38 9.46
N ARG A 70 2.19 8.60 8.38
CA ARG A 70 3.62 8.93 8.42
C ARG A 70 3.95 10.02 7.39
N PRO A 71 3.58 11.29 7.67
CA PRO A 71 3.74 12.41 6.74
C PRO A 71 5.18 12.65 6.27
N LYS A 72 6.17 12.21 7.03
CA LYS A 72 7.60 12.25 6.65
C LYS A 72 7.87 11.61 5.28
N TYR A 73 7.09 10.61 4.88
CA TYR A 73 7.21 9.91 3.59
C TYR A 73 6.17 10.38 2.57
N GLY A 74 5.38 11.41 2.88
CA GLY A 74 4.18 11.78 2.12
C GLY A 74 4.47 12.12 0.66
N ASP A 75 5.50 12.93 0.40
CA ASP A 75 5.86 13.36 -0.95
C ASP A 75 6.34 12.18 -1.81
N ASP A 76 7.26 11.37 -1.27
CA ASP A 76 7.75 10.14 -1.92
C ASP A 76 6.62 9.13 -2.21
N ILE A 77 5.66 8.99 -1.28
CA ILE A 77 4.49 8.13 -1.49
C ILE A 77 3.59 8.71 -2.58
N GLY A 78 3.40 10.04 -2.59
CA GLY A 78 2.60 10.72 -3.61
C GLY A 78 3.21 10.54 -5.00
N GLU A 79 4.52 10.71 -5.14
CA GLU A 79 5.26 10.45 -6.38
C GLU A 79 5.14 8.98 -6.80
N TYR A 80 5.38 8.02 -5.90
CA TYR A 80 5.24 6.59 -6.22
C TYR A 80 3.81 6.22 -6.64
N LEU A 81 2.78 6.83 -6.02
CA LEU A 81 1.39 6.63 -6.43
C LEU A 81 1.14 7.10 -7.86
N HIS A 82 1.71 8.24 -8.25
CA HIS A 82 1.55 8.82 -9.58
C HIS A 82 2.37 8.07 -10.64
N GLU A 83 3.65 7.85 -10.39
CA GLU A 83 4.59 7.30 -11.37
C GLU A 83 4.42 5.78 -11.55
N GLU A 84 4.03 5.05 -10.51
CA GLU A 84 3.99 3.58 -10.54
C GLU A 84 2.57 3.02 -10.42
N VAL A 85 1.79 3.47 -9.43
CA VAL A 85 0.49 2.84 -9.12
C VAL A 85 -0.61 3.25 -10.10
N GLU A 86 -0.64 4.49 -10.58
CA GLU A 86 -1.60 4.94 -11.59
C GLU A 86 -1.40 4.22 -12.95
N PRO A 87 -0.17 4.06 -13.48
CA PRO A 87 0.07 3.24 -14.67
C PRO A 87 -0.30 1.77 -14.50
N LEU A 88 -0.06 1.15 -13.33
CA LEU A 88 -0.53 -0.20 -13.04
C LEU A 88 -2.06 -0.32 -13.13
N LEU A 89 -2.77 0.64 -12.53
CA LEU A 89 -4.24 0.70 -12.59
C LEU A 89 -4.74 0.89 -14.03
N ALA A 90 -4.06 1.71 -14.83
CA ALA A 90 -4.39 1.92 -16.24
C ALA A 90 -4.18 0.63 -17.07
N ALA A 91 -3.07 -0.08 -16.89
CA ALA A 91 -2.80 -1.33 -17.58
C ALA A 91 -3.84 -2.42 -17.25
N VAL A 92 -4.22 -2.53 -15.97
CA VAL A 92 -5.30 -3.45 -15.56
C VAL A 92 -6.66 -3.04 -16.12
N ALA A 93 -6.95 -1.74 -16.21
CA ALA A 93 -8.20 -1.26 -16.81
C ALA A 93 -8.27 -1.54 -18.32
N ALA A 94 -7.12 -1.55 -18.99
CA ALA A 94 -6.98 -1.93 -20.39
C ALA A 94 -6.91 -3.45 -20.63
N GLU A 95 -6.88 -4.25 -19.56
CA GLU A 95 -6.65 -5.70 -19.63
C GLU A 95 -5.37 -6.09 -20.39
N ASP A 96 -4.36 -5.20 -20.33
CA ASP A 96 -3.09 -5.38 -21.04
C ASP A 96 -2.06 -6.04 -20.10
N LEU A 97 -1.96 -7.37 -20.21
CA LEU A 97 -1.06 -8.16 -19.37
C LEU A 97 0.40 -7.81 -19.58
N ALA A 98 0.81 -7.55 -20.83
CA ALA A 98 2.21 -7.28 -21.14
C ALA A 98 2.65 -5.94 -20.53
N SER A 99 1.84 -4.89 -20.72
CA SER A 99 2.09 -3.61 -20.08
C SER A 99 2.01 -3.73 -18.56
N PHE A 100 1.05 -4.48 -18.02
CA PHE A 100 0.90 -4.65 -16.58
C PHE A 100 2.12 -5.32 -15.95
N GLU A 101 2.63 -6.42 -16.52
CA GLU A 101 3.80 -7.11 -15.97
C GLU A 101 5.09 -6.28 -16.06
N LEU A 102 5.26 -5.51 -17.14
CA LEU A 102 6.36 -4.55 -17.25
C LEU A 102 6.30 -3.53 -16.10
N ARG A 103 5.14 -2.90 -15.90
CA ARG A 103 4.92 -1.92 -14.84
C ARG A 103 5.08 -2.49 -13.43
N VAL A 104 4.77 -3.78 -13.23
CA VAL A 104 4.98 -4.46 -11.94
C VAL A 104 6.47 -4.51 -11.62
N GLY A 105 7.32 -4.79 -12.62
CA GLY A 105 8.78 -4.76 -12.46
C GLY A 105 9.28 -3.37 -12.07
N GLU A 106 8.87 -2.35 -12.83
CA GLU A 106 9.23 -0.95 -12.59
C GLU A 106 8.83 -0.49 -11.17
N ALA A 107 7.59 -0.80 -10.76
CA ALA A 107 7.09 -0.45 -9.42
C ALA A 107 7.90 -1.12 -8.30
N VAL A 108 8.26 -2.40 -8.45
CA VAL A 108 9.09 -3.12 -7.46
C VAL A 108 10.49 -2.52 -7.38
N ASP A 109 11.09 -2.18 -8.51
CA ASP A 109 12.42 -1.55 -8.56
C ASP A 109 12.42 -0.16 -7.93
N SER A 110 11.41 0.65 -8.26
CA SER A 110 11.18 1.99 -7.70
C SER A 110 10.96 1.96 -6.18
N ALA A 111 10.17 1.00 -5.68
CA ALA A 111 10.00 0.77 -4.24
C ALA A 111 11.31 0.37 -3.55
N ASN A 112 12.14 -0.44 -4.20
CA ASN A 112 13.45 -0.83 -3.65
C ASN A 112 14.47 0.31 -3.67
N GLU A 113 14.40 1.24 -4.63
CA GLU A 113 15.15 2.51 -4.58
C GLU A 113 14.71 3.35 -3.39
N LEU A 114 13.40 3.49 -3.16
CA LEU A 114 12.86 4.16 -1.97
C LEU A 114 13.39 3.54 -0.66
N HIS A 115 13.41 2.21 -0.56
CA HIS A 115 14.03 1.55 0.59
C HIS A 115 15.50 1.93 0.77
N ARG A 116 16.30 2.04 -0.30
CA ARG A 116 17.69 2.49 -0.24
C ARG A 116 17.82 3.95 0.18
N ARG A 117 17.08 4.86 -0.45
CA ARG A 117 17.07 6.31 -0.11
C ARG A 117 16.74 6.55 1.37
N TRP A 118 15.87 5.72 1.93
CA TRP A 118 15.45 5.81 3.33
C TRP A 118 16.30 4.97 4.30
N GLU A 119 17.53 4.64 3.93
CA GLU A 119 18.51 3.88 4.72
C GLU A 119 18.01 2.49 5.16
N LYS A 120 17.11 1.90 4.38
CA LYS A 120 16.51 0.57 4.58
C LYS A 120 16.85 -0.38 3.44
N GLY A 121 18.00 -0.22 2.81
CA GLY A 121 18.44 -1.07 1.68
C GLY A 121 18.55 -2.56 2.00
N PHE A 122 18.50 -2.96 3.27
CA PHE A 122 18.39 -4.35 3.69
C PHE A 122 16.97 -4.94 3.47
N ILE A 123 15.98 -4.10 3.17
CA ILE A 123 14.63 -4.51 2.76
C ILE A 123 14.60 -4.53 1.24
N VAL A 124 14.60 -5.73 0.66
CA VAL A 124 14.46 -5.94 -0.78
C VAL A 124 13.14 -6.63 -1.03
N TRP A 125 12.16 -5.89 -1.53
CA TRP A 125 10.89 -6.43 -1.94
C TRP A 125 11.06 -7.24 -3.24
N LYS A 126 10.47 -8.43 -3.26
CA LYS A 126 10.41 -9.31 -4.42
C LYS A 126 8.99 -9.84 -4.56
N LEU A 127 8.52 -9.95 -5.80
CA LEU A 127 7.30 -10.68 -6.10
C LEU A 127 7.56 -12.19 -5.95
N PRO A 128 6.73 -12.93 -5.19
CA PRO A 128 6.84 -14.39 -5.14
C PRO A 128 6.59 -15.04 -6.51
N ASP A 129 7.30 -16.14 -6.76
CA ASP A 129 7.27 -16.92 -8.02
C ASP A 129 6.08 -17.88 -8.12
N GLN A 130 5.30 -18.02 -7.06
CA GLN A 130 4.08 -18.82 -7.01
C GLN A 130 2.86 -17.95 -6.70
N ALA A 131 1.68 -18.40 -7.13
CA ALA A 131 0.42 -17.76 -6.80
C ALA A 131 0.11 -17.90 -5.29
N PRO A 132 -0.54 -16.91 -4.66
CA PRO A 132 -1.03 -17.03 -3.29
C PRO A 132 -1.98 -18.24 -3.16
N PRO A 133 -1.71 -19.19 -2.24
CA PRO A 133 -2.49 -20.43 -2.14
C PRO A 133 -3.82 -20.26 -1.40
N ASP A 134 -4.05 -19.11 -0.77
CA ASP A 134 -5.16 -18.84 0.15
C ASP A 134 -6.38 -18.18 -0.51
N LEU A 135 -6.33 -17.93 -1.82
CA LEU A 135 -7.41 -17.28 -2.58
C LEU A 135 -7.51 -17.87 -3.99
N ASP A 136 -8.74 -18.15 -4.43
CA ASP A 136 -9.00 -18.47 -5.84
C ASP A 136 -8.92 -17.19 -6.68
N LEU A 137 -7.99 -17.18 -7.64
CA LEU A 137 -7.68 -16.02 -8.46
C LEU A 137 -8.35 -16.07 -9.84
N THR A 138 -9.06 -17.14 -10.20
CA THR A 138 -9.69 -17.25 -11.52
C THR A 138 -10.96 -16.40 -11.62
N PRO A 139 -11.38 -15.99 -12.83
CA PRO A 139 -12.65 -15.30 -13.04
C PRO A 139 -13.86 -16.10 -12.50
N ARG A 140 -14.93 -15.38 -12.14
CA ARG A 140 -16.22 -15.92 -11.68
C ARG A 140 -17.35 -15.29 -12.48
#